data_AF-A0A935HCK8-F1
#
_entry.id   AF-A0A935HCK8-F1
#
_cell.length_a   1.000
_cell.length_b   1.000
_cell.length_c   1.000
_cell.angle_alpha   90.00
_cell.angle_beta   90.00
_cell.angle_gamma   90.00
#
_symmetry.space_group_name_H-M   'P 1'
#
loop_
_entity.id
_entity.type
_entity.pdbx_description
1 polymer ?
#
loop_
_entity_poly.entity_id
_entity_poly.type
_entity_poly.pdbx_seq_one_letter_code
_entity_poly.pdbx_strand_id
1 'polypeptide(L)'
;MMKQLSDSLHVDAKYYLTAAITPGIYSGNIRDGIKTELFNYVDFFNIMVYDDFNTTVPYRQHSPFSMAVSSLNYWLNTRGMPVQKCVMGIPVYGRPSGITQTNTTLTYRSILSQGGSPLSDSAVVNAGGFSNYTIYYNGQPTVKKKAAYARQVANGIMFWEFGQDANNDNSLIKAACDTIGRSY
;
A
#
# COMPACT_ATOMS: atom_id res chain seq x y z
N MET A 1 -17.79 -13.04 -14.09
CA MET A 1 -16.33 -12.99 -14.31
C MET A 1 -15.55 -13.61 -13.16
N MET A 2 -15.44 -12.99 -11.97
CA MET A 2 -14.57 -13.53 -10.88
C MET A 2 -14.91 -14.96 -10.45
N LYS A 3 -16.20 -15.30 -10.27
CA LYS A 3 -16.62 -16.68 -9.96
C LYS A 3 -16.15 -17.69 -11.01
N GLN A 4 -16.42 -17.44 -12.29
CA GLN A 4 -16.06 -18.36 -13.37
C GLN A 4 -14.53 -18.56 -13.48
N LEU A 5 -13.78 -17.49 -13.23
CA LEU A 5 -12.31 -17.56 -13.18
C LEU A 5 -11.83 -18.37 -11.98
N SER A 6 -12.42 -18.18 -10.79
CA SER A 6 -12.16 -18.99 -9.60
C SER A 6 -12.46 -20.46 -9.85
N ASP A 7 -13.66 -20.78 -10.37
CA ASP A 7 -14.06 -22.14 -10.71
C ASP A 7 -13.01 -22.82 -11.63
N SER A 8 -12.43 -22.07 -12.57
CA SER A 8 -11.42 -22.58 -13.52
C SER A 8 -10.02 -22.72 -12.91
N LEU A 9 -9.59 -21.78 -12.08
CA LEU A 9 -8.24 -21.75 -11.48
C LEU A 9 -8.09 -22.73 -10.32
N HIS A 10 -9.19 -23.00 -9.61
CA HIS A 10 -9.22 -23.86 -8.45
C HIS A 10 -9.50 -25.33 -8.79
N VAL A 11 -9.73 -25.68 -10.07
CA VAL A 11 -9.71 -27.08 -10.51
C VAL A 11 -8.37 -27.69 -10.11
N ASP A 12 -8.43 -28.82 -9.39
CA ASP A 12 -7.28 -29.53 -8.82
C ASP A 12 -6.37 -28.67 -7.92
N ALA A 13 -6.91 -27.58 -7.37
CA ALA A 13 -6.19 -26.62 -6.51
C ALA A 13 -4.88 -26.08 -7.14
N LYS A 14 -4.84 -25.94 -8.47
CA LYS A 14 -3.60 -25.68 -9.20
C LYS A 14 -3.09 -24.24 -9.10
N TYR A 15 -3.98 -23.25 -9.03
CA TYR A 15 -3.61 -21.84 -9.09
C TYR A 15 -4.34 -20.99 -8.04
N TYR A 16 -3.69 -19.91 -7.61
CA TYR A 16 -4.33 -18.87 -6.81
C TYR A 16 -5.04 -17.85 -7.69
N LEU A 17 -6.17 -17.33 -7.21
CA LEU A 17 -6.85 -16.14 -7.68
C LEU A 17 -6.78 -15.06 -6.61
N THR A 18 -6.18 -13.92 -6.94
CA THR A 18 -6.07 -12.76 -6.04
C THR A 18 -6.58 -11.50 -6.73
N ALA A 19 -6.85 -10.45 -5.96
CA ALA A 19 -7.24 -9.16 -6.53
C ALA A 19 -6.66 -8.00 -5.72
N ALA A 20 -6.25 -6.93 -6.42
CA ALA A 20 -5.97 -5.65 -5.79
C ALA A 20 -7.28 -4.87 -5.60
N ILE A 21 -7.50 -4.32 -4.39
CA ILE A 21 -8.73 -3.58 -4.07
C ILE A 21 -8.43 -2.25 -3.40
N THR A 22 -9.41 -1.35 -3.45
CA THR A 22 -9.36 -0.03 -2.80
C THR A 22 -9.12 -0.14 -1.29
N PRO A 23 -8.53 0.90 -0.66
CA PRO A 23 -8.41 0.97 0.80
C PRO A 23 -9.76 0.98 1.52
N GLY A 24 -10.87 1.22 0.83
CA GLY A 24 -12.21 1.11 1.43
C GLY A 24 -12.60 2.24 2.37
N ILE A 25 -11.75 3.27 2.51
CA ILE A 25 -12.01 4.44 3.36
C ILE A 25 -12.92 5.49 2.67
N TYR A 26 -13.08 5.41 1.34
CA TYR A 26 -13.95 6.30 0.57
C TYR A 26 -15.17 5.55 0.06
N SER A 27 -16.36 6.00 0.47
CA SER A 27 -17.62 5.50 -0.07
C SER A 27 -17.80 5.86 -1.54
N GLY A 28 -18.47 4.99 -2.29
CA GLY A 28 -18.75 5.19 -3.70
C GLY A 28 -18.52 3.91 -4.51
N ASN A 29 -18.79 4.04 -5.81
CA ASN A 29 -18.90 2.89 -6.72
C ASN A 29 -17.68 1.96 -6.75
N ILE A 30 -16.47 2.49 -6.50
CA ILE A 30 -15.24 1.67 -6.47
C ILE A 30 -15.22 0.77 -5.24
N ARG A 31 -15.48 1.31 -4.05
CA ARG A 31 -15.53 0.55 -2.80
C ARG A 31 -16.71 -0.40 -2.78
N ASP A 32 -17.87 0.10 -3.16
CA ASP A 32 -19.14 -0.61 -3.04
C ASP A 32 -19.33 -1.61 -4.20
N GLY A 33 -18.56 -1.48 -5.29
CA GLY A 33 -18.51 -2.45 -6.38
C GLY A 33 -17.81 -3.77 -6.02
N ILE A 34 -17.00 -3.81 -4.96
CA ILE A 34 -16.41 -5.05 -4.44
C ILE A 34 -17.48 -5.77 -3.62
N LYS A 35 -18.17 -6.73 -4.22
CA LYS A 35 -19.24 -7.49 -3.56
C LYS A 35 -18.69 -8.47 -2.52
N THR A 36 -19.37 -8.62 -1.38
CA THR A 36 -18.96 -9.53 -0.30
C THR A 36 -18.87 -10.99 -0.75
N GLU A 37 -19.71 -11.42 -1.70
CA GLU A 37 -19.66 -12.78 -2.27
C GLU A 37 -18.29 -13.14 -2.86
N LEU A 38 -17.48 -12.14 -3.27
CA LEU A 38 -16.14 -12.35 -3.82
C LEU A 38 -15.19 -12.98 -2.81
N PHE A 39 -15.46 -12.84 -1.51
CA PHE A 39 -14.64 -13.46 -0.46
C PHE A 39 -14.64 -14.99 -0.56
N ASN A 40 -15.68 -15.59 -1.17
CA ASN A 40 -15.74 -17.05 -1.38
C ASN A 40 -14.94 -17.53 -2.59
N TYR A 41 -14.54 -16.62 -3.50
CA TYR A 41 -13.92 -16.98 -4.79
C TYR A 41 -12.45 -16.57 -4.88
N VAL A 42 -12.03 -15.58 -4.08
CA VAL A 42 -10.67 -15.03 -4.12
C VAL A 42 -9.88 -15.56 -2.94
N ASP A 43 -8.66 -16.05 -3.18
CA ASP A 43 -7.79 -16.61 -2.14
C ASP A 43 -7.38 -15.55 -1.13
N PHE A 44 -6.92 -14.39 -1.61
CA PHE A 44 -6.67 -13.20 -0.80
C PHE A 44 -6.69 -11.92 -1.63
N PHE A 45 -6.90 -10.79 -0.95
CA PHE A 45 -6.97 -9.45 -1.50
C PHE A 45 -5.78 -8.62 -1.06
N ASN A 46 -5.16 -7.96 -2.03
CA ASN A 46 -4.12 -6.96 -1.81
C ASN A 46 -4.78 -5.58 -1.69
N ILE A 47 -4.97 -5.10 -0.47
CA ILE A 47 -5.65 -3.84 -0.19
C ILE A 47 -4.65 -2.69 -0.42
N MET A 48 -4.91 -1.83 -1.40
CA MET A 48 -4.00 -0.75 -1.79
C MET A 48 -4.10 0.43 -0.81
N VAL A 49 -3.47 0.31 0.37
CA VAL A 49 -3.50 1.34 1.43
C VAL A 49 -2.52 2.47 1.12
N TYR A 50 -2.71 3.11 -0.03
CA TYR A 50 -1.90 4.22 -0.52
C TYR A 50 -2.71 5.06 -1.53
N ASP A 51 -2.06 6.08 -2.08
CA ASP A 51 -2.60 7.02 -3.06
C ASP A 51 -3.69 7.94 -2.53
N ASP A 52 -3.69 8.17 -1.20
CA ASP A 52 -4.54 9.16 -0.56
C ASP A 52 -3.98 10.60 -0.65
N PHE A 53 -3.67 11.05 -1.87
CA PHE A 53 -3.18 12.41 -2.13
C PHE A 53 -4.31 13.33 -2.59
N ASN A 54 -4.00 14.62 -2.75
CA ASN A 54 -4.88 15.56 -3.41
C ASN A 54 -4.06 16.49 -4.30
N THR A 55 -4.53 16.80 -5.51
CA THR A 55 -3.78 17.62 -6.48
C THR A 55 -3.91 19.13 -6.26
N THR A 56 -4.80 19.57 -5.37
CA THR A 56 -5.05 20.99 -5.05
C THR A 56 -4.89 21.30 -3.56
N VAL A 57 -5.11 20.34 -2.67
CA VAL A 57 -4.95 20.48 -1.22
C VAL A 57 -3.57 19.98 -0.79
N PRO A 58 -2.70 20.84 -0.22
CA PRO A 58 -1.36 20.47 0.21
C PRO A 58 -1.35 19.68 1.54
N TYR A 59 -0.15 19.27 1.97
CA TYR A 59 0.12 18.67 3.30
C TYR A 59 -0.61 17.35 3.60
N ARG A 60 -0.97 16.62 2.55
CA ARG A 60 -1.61 15.31 2.66
C ARG A 60 -0.62 14.19 2.36
N GLN A 61 -0.34 13.39 3.38
CA GLN A 61 0.38 12.12 3.26
C GLN A 61 -0.49 11.10 2.52
N HIS A 62 0.04 10.45 1.49
CA HIS A 62 -0.72 9.53 0.63
C HIS A 62 -0.90 8.12 1.22
N SER A 63 -0.16 7.79 2.28
CA SER A 63 -0.27 6.50 2.96
C SER A 63 0.05 6.61 4.46
N PRO A 64 -0.72 7.36 5.26
CA PRO A 64 -0.45 7.50 6.69
C PRO A 64 -0.80 6.20 7.44
N PHE A 65 -0.25 5.99 8.64
CA PHE A 65 -0.59 4.83 9.47
C PHE A 65 -2.10 4.78 9.82
N SER A 66 -2.74 5.93 10.03
CA SER A 66 -4.18 6.01 10.29
C SER A 66 -5.02 5.42 9.15
N MET A 67 -4.61 5.61 7.90
CA MET A 67 -5.28 5.02 6.73
C MET A 67 -5.23 3.49 6.77
N ALA A 68 -4.13 2.90 7.22
CA ALA A 68 -4.03 1.44 7.39
C ALA A 68 -5.01 0.94 8.45
N VAL A 69 -5.10 1.60 9.60
CA VAL A 69 -6.05 1.23 10.67
C VAL A 69 -7.49 1.31 10.16
N SER A 70 -7.88 2.43 9.55
CA SER A 70 -9.24 2.61 9.02
C SER A 70 -9.58 1.62 7.90
N SER A 71 -8.62 1.37 7.00
CA SER A 71 -8.79 0.46 5.87
C SER A 71 -8.98 -0.99 6.32
N LEU A 72 -8.11 -1.50 7.19
CA LEU A 72 -8.22 -2.87 7.69
C LEU A 72 -9.47 -3.04 8.55
N ASN A 73 -9.82 -2.05 9.39
CA ASN A 73 -11.08 -2.09 10.14
C ASN A 73 -12.30 -2.17 9.21
N TYR A 74 -12.33 -1.41 8.11
CA TYR A 74 -13.43 -1.48 7.16
C TYR A 74 -13.55 -2.88 6.54
N TRP A 75 -12.46 -3.43 6.00
CA TRP A 75 -12.51 -4.73 5.32
C TRP A 75 -12.79 -5.88 6.28
N LEU A 76 -12.15 -5.90 7.44
CA LEU A 76 -12.30 -6.98 8.42
C LEU A 76 -13.63 -6.89 9.18
N ASN A 77 -13.93 -5.72 9.76
CA ASN A 77 -15.03 -5.59 10.72
C ASN A 77 -16.32 -5.09 10.07
N THR A 78 -16.25 -4.12 9.17
CA THR A 78 -17.46 -3.61 8.49
C THR A 78 -17.93 -4.54 7.38
N ARG A 79 -17.00 -5.11 6.61
CA ARG A 79 -17.31 -5.99 5.48
C ARG A 79 -17.28 -7.47 5.82
N GLY A 80 -16.71 -7.85 6.96
CA GLY A 80 -16.63 -9.24 7.39
C GLY A 80 -15.66 -10.08 6.55
N MET A 81 -14.61 -9.47 5.99
CA MET A 81 -13.58 -10.22 5.26
C MET A 81 -12.86 -11.18 6.22
N PRO A 82 -12.75 -12.48 5.89
CA PRO A 82 -11.91 -13.39 6.68
C PRO A 82 -10.47 -12.90 6.74
N VAL A 83 -9.86 -12.94 7.93
CA VAL A 83 -8.50 -12.41 8.18
C VAL A 83 -7.48 -12.96 7.19
N GLN A 84 -7.56 -14.25 6.87
CA GLN A 84 -6.66 -14.97 5.95
C GLN A 84 -6.69 -14.43 4.51
N LYS A 85 -7.73 -13.66 4.16
CA LYS A 85 -7.87 -13.04 2.84
C LYS A 85 -7.39 -11.59 2.81
N CYS A 86 -6.97 -11.03 3.94
CA CYS A 86 -6.65 -9.61 4.08
C CYS A 86 -5.13 -9.40 4.00
N VAL A 87 -4.62 -8.86 2.89
CA VAL A 87 -3.20 -8.49 2.73
C VAL A 87 -3.08 -6.98 2.58
N MET A 88 -2.33 -6.34 3.48
CA MET A 88 -2.19 -4.88 3.50
C MET A 88 -1.10 -4.42 2.53
N GLY A 89 -1.48 -3.69 1.48
CA GLY A 89 -0.57 -3.07 0.52
C GLY A 89 -0.03 -1.72 1.00
N ILE A 90 1.28 -1.50 0.87
CA ILE A 90 1.96 -0.24 1.19
C ILE A 90 2.82 0.25 0.03
N PRO A 91 3.09 1.58 -0.08
CA PRO A 91 3.85 2.14 -1.19
C PRO A 91 5.35 2.10 -0.91
N VAL A 92 6.13 1.97 -1.98
CA VAL A 92 7.60 2.07 -2.04
C VAL A 92 7.99 3.28 -2.91
N TYR A 93 7.15 4.30 -2.91
CA TYR A 93 7.32 5.55 -3.63
C TYR A 93 6.73 6.67 -2.79
N GLY A 94 6.96 7.90 -3.25
CA GLY A 94 6.29 9.06 -2.70
C GLY A 94 5.41 9.76 -3.72
N ARG A 95 4.42 10.47 -3.19
CA ARG A 95 3.55 11.38 -3.93
C ARG A 95 3.50 12.75 -3.25
N PRO A 96 3.47 13.84 -4.03
CA PRO A 96 3.19 15.14 -3.48
C PRO A 96 1.68 15.33 -3.30
N SER A 97 1.32 16.37 -2.56
CA SER A 97 -0.06 16.85 -2.45
C SER A 97 -0.09 18.37 -2.63
N GLY A 98 -1.18 18.90 -3.18
CA GLY A 98 -1.33 20.30 -3.57
C GLY A 98 -0.80 20.63 -4.96
N ILE A 99 -0.27 19.65 -5.69
CA ILE A 99 0.23 19.79 -7.07
C ILE A 99 -0.14 18.57 -7.93
N THR A 100 0.06 18.69 -9.25
CA THR A 100 -0.09 17.58 -10.20
C THR A 100 0.69 16.35 -9.77
N GLN A 101 0.26 15.16 -10.18
CA GLN A 101 0.99 13.90 -10.01
C GLN A 101 1.86 13.55 -11.23
N THR A 102 1.65 14.24 -12.35
CA THR A 102 2.42 14.02 -13.57
C THR A 102 3.81 14.63 -13.40
N ASN A 103 4.86 13.81 -13.55
CA ASN A 103 6.27 14.17 -13.42
C ASN A 103 6.74 14.62 -12.02
N THR A 104 5.90 14.47 -10.99
CA THR A 104 6.18 14.93 -9.61
C THR A 104 6.14 13.79 -8.58
N THR A 105 5.92 12.55 -9.01
CA THR A 105 6.09 11.38 -8.16
C THR A 105 7.51 10.84 -8.30
N LEU A 106 8.01 10.21 -7.24
CA LEU A 106 9.35 9.64 -7.24
C LEU A 106 9.34 8.28 -6.56
N THR A 107 10.20 7.38 -7.05
CA THR A 107 10.53 6.14 -6.34
C THR A 107 11.14 6.46 -4.98
N TYR A 108 10.99 5.56 -3.99
CA TYR A 108 11.62 5.74 -2.69
C TYR A 108 13.15 5.91 -2.81
N ARG A 109 13.80 5.10 -3.65
CA ARG A 109 15.24 5.24 -3.96
C ARG A 109 15.59 6.63 -4.49
N SER A 110 14.81 7.16 -5.43
CA SER A 110 15.04 8.50 -5.98
C SER A 110 14.90 9.58 -4.92
N ILE A 111 13.94 9.46 -4.00
CA ILE A 111 13.77 10.39 -2.89
C ILE A 111 15.01 10.39 -2.00
N LEU A 112 15.53 9.22 -1.62
CA LEU A 112 16.76 9.12 -0.83
C LEU A 112 17.98 9.71 -1.56
N SER A 113 18.09 9.49 -2.88
CA SER A 113 19.20 10.05 -3.68
C SER A 113 19.20 11.58 -3.74
N GLN A 114 18.06 12.22 -3.45
CA GLN A 114 17.93 13.68 -3.38
C GLN A 114 18.05 14.22 -1.95
N GLY A 115 18.50 13.41 -0.99
CA GLY A 115 18.68 13.82 0.41
C GLY A 115 17.46 13.55 1.31
N GLY A 116 16.46 12.82 0.82
CA GLY A 116 15.41 12.27 1.67
C GLY A 116 15.97 11.30 2.72
N SER A 117 15.30 11.18 3.86
CA SER A 117 15.76 10.35 4.98
C SER A 117 14.94 9.07 5.08
N PRO A 118 15.57 7.90 5.27
CA PRO A 118 14.83 6.66 5.53
C PRO A 118 14.06 6.68 6.86
N LEU A 119 14.33 7.67 7.73
CA LEU A 119 13.67 7.84 9.02
C LEU A 119 12.52 8.87 8.99
N SER A 120 12.25 9.48 7.84
CA SER A 120 11.18 10.47 7.64
C SER A 120 10.08 9.92 6.73
N ASP A 121 8.90 10.53 6.80
CA ASP A 121 7.76 10.26 5.91
C ASP A 121 7.58 11.36 4.85
N SER A 122 8.50 12.31 4.79
CA SER A 122 8.53 13.36 3.78
C SER A 122 9.94 13.88 3.52
N ALA A 123 10.10 14.55 2.37
CA ALA A 123 11.33 15.24 1.97
C ALA A 123 10.99 16.39 1.01
N VAL A 124 11.92 17.33 0.85
CA VAL A 124 11.88 18.33 -0.22
C VAL A 124 12.68 17.79 -1.40
N VAL A 125 12.11 17.78 -2.60
CA VAL A 125 12.70 17.18 -3.80
C VAL A 125 12.53 18.08 -5.03
N ASN A 126 13.26 17.74 -6.09
CA ASN A 126 13.19 18.35 -7.41
C ASN A 126 12.89 17.26 -8.46
N ALA A 127 11.85 17.44 -9.28
CA ALA A 127 11.52 16.51 -10.35
C ALA A 127 10.63 17.16 -11.42
N GLY A 128 10.75 16.72 -12.67
CA GLY A 128 9.78 17.04 -13.71
C GLY A 128 9.61 18.53 -14.02
N GLY A 129 10.64 19.34 -13.79
CA GLY A 129 10.59 20.80 -13.91
C GLY A 129 10.06 21.54 -12.68
N PHE A 130 9.66 20.83 -11.64
CA PHE A 130 9.28 21.40 -10.34
C PHE A 130 10.48 21.42 -9.40
N SER A 131 10.68 22.56 -8.74
CA SER A 131 11.75 22.75 -7.76
C SER A 131 11.17 22.91 -6.35
N ASN A 132 11.82 22.29 -5.37
CA ASN A 132 11.58 22.45 -3.93
C ASN A 132 10.14 22.19 -3.49
N TYR A 133 9.54 21.08 -3.92
CA TYR A 133 8.22 20.67 -3.42
C TYR A 133 8.35 19.52 -2.41
N THR A 134 7.38 19.45 -1.49
CA THR A 134 7.32 18.36 -0.52
C THR A 134 6.72 17.11 -1.15
N ILE A 135 7.45 16.01 -1.09
CA ILE A 135 6.98 14.67 -1.41
C ILE A 135 6.74 13.88 -0.12
N TYR A 136 5.67 13.09 -0.09
CA TYR A 136 5.28 12.26 1.05
C TYR A 136 5.46 10.79 0.69
N TYR A 137 6.11 10.03 1.56
CA TYR A 137 6.36 8.59 1.43
C TYR A 137 6.24 7.93 2.82
N ASN A 138 6.54 6.64 2.93
CA ASN A 138 6.74 5.99 4.23
C ASN A 138 8.22 5.68 4.43
N GLY A 139 8.82 6.23 5.48
CA GLY A 139 10.13 5.81 5.97
C GLY A 139 10.04 4.48 6.71
N GLN A 140 11.21 3.92 7.03
CA GLN A 140 11.33 2.67 7.76
C GLN A 140 10.51 2.66 9.07
N PRO A 141 10.48 3.70 9.92
CA PRO A 141 9.67 3.66 11.14
C PRO A 141 8.18 3.39 10.89
N THR A 142 7.59 4.06 9.90
CA THR A 142 6.18 3.87 9.52
C THR A 142 5.96 2.50 8.88
N VAL A 143 6.89 2.03 8.03
CA VAL A 143 6.81 0.69 7.44
C VAL A 143 6.88 -0.41 8.51
N LYS A 144 7.80 -0.31 9.47
CA LYS A 144 7.90 -1.23 10.61
C LYS A 144 6.60 -1.24 11.42
N LYS A 145 6.06 -0.05 11.74
CA LYS A 145 4.79 0.08 12.46
C LYS A 145 3.62 -0.57 11.73
N LYS A 146 3.53 -0.37 10.41
CA LYS A 146 2.54 -1.01 9.54
C LYS A 146 2.72 -2.53 9.49
N ALA A 147 3.93 -3.03 9.30
CA ALA A 147 4.21 -4.47 9.27
C ALA A 147 3.84 -5.17 10.60
N ALA A 148 4.20 -4.56 11.73
CA ALA A 148 3.81 -5.04 13.06
C ALA A 148 2.28 -5.07 13.23
N TYR A 149 1.57 -4.03 12.78
CA TYR A 149 0.12 -3.99 12.82
C TYR A 149 -0.52 -5.05 11.92
N ALA A 150 -0.05 -5.19 10.67
CA ALA A 150 -0.55 -6.21 9.75
C ALA A 150 -0.39 -7.63 10.32
N ARG A 151 0.75 -7.91 10.97
CA ARG A 151 0.97 -9.19 11.66
C ARG A 151 -0.05 -9.47 12.76
N GLN A 152 -0.60 -8.44 13.40
CA GLN A 152 -1.57 -8.59 14.47
C GLN A 152 -3.00 -8.82 13.96
N VAL A 153 -3.38 -8.23 12.82
CA VAL A 153 -4.79 -8.16 12.41
C VAL A 153 -5.10 -8.68 11.00
N ALA A 154 -4.08 -8.93 10.17
CA ALA A 154 -4.22 -9.30 8.77
C ALA A 154 -3.33 -10.50 8.42
N ASN A 155 -3.44 -10.99 7.19
CA ASN A 155 -2.69 -12.17 6.71
C ASN A 155 -1.31 -11.85 6.13
N GLY A 156 -0.99 -10.57 5.92
CA GLY A 156 0.31 -10.20 5.38
C GLY A 156 0.41 -8.76 4.91
N ILE A 157 1.53 -8.48 4.26
CA ILE A 157 1.88 -7.18 3.69
C ILE A 157 2.28 -7.34 2.22
N MET A 158 1.88 -6.39 1.38
CA MET A 158 2.23 -6.27 -0.04
C MET A 158 2.93 -4.93 -0.28
N PHE A 159 3.84 -4.88 -1.25
CA PHE A 159 4.60 -3.68 -1.58
C PHE A 159 4.36 -3.27 -3.03
N TRP A 160 4.12 -1.97 -3.25
CA TRP A 160 4.02 -1.38 -4.59
C TRP A 160 5.06 -0.26 -4.76
N GLU A 161 6.12 -0.40 -5.55
CA GLU A 161 6.58 -1.65 -6.18
C GLU A 161 8.07 -1.93 -5.92
N PHE A 162 8.44 -3.21 -6.02
CA PHE A 162 9.74 -3.76 -5.64
C PHE A 162 10.95 -2.98 -6.21
N GLY A 163 10.91 -2.61 -7.49
CA GLY A 163 11.96 -1.88 -8.19
C GLY A 163 12.22 -0.47 -7.65
N GLN A 164 11.29 0.09 -6.86
CA GLN A 164 11.37 1.44 -6.30
C GLN A 164 12.10 1.49 -4.96
N ASP A 165 12.36 0.32 -4.35
CA ASP A 165 13.01 0.22 -3.04
C ASP A 165 14.49 0.63 -3.09
N ALA A 166 15.08 0.92 -1.93
CA ALA A 166 16.49 1.30 -1.82
C ALA A 166 17.46 0.14 -2.10
N ASN A 167 17.02 -1.13 -1.90
CA ASN A 167 17.82 -2.35 -2.10
C ASN A 167 19.18 -2.34 -1.37
N ASN A 168 19.22 -1.75 -0.18
CA ASN A 168 20.34 -1.70 0.74
C ASN A 168 19.80 -1.61 2.19
N ASP A 169 20.62 -1.19 3.16
CA ASP A 169 20.20 -1.06 4.57
C ASP A 169 19.01 -0.12 4.80
N ASN A 170 18.73 0.78 3.84
CA ASN A 170 17.58 1.68 3.86
C ASN A 170 16.31 1.05 3.25
N SER A 171 16.34 -0.21 2.81
CA SER A 171 15.19 -0.89 2.19
C SER A 171 13.95 -0.88 3.10
N LEU A 172 12.80 -0.55 2.51
CA LEU A 172 11.50 -0.62 3.16
C LEU A 172 11.02 -2.07 3.27
N ILE A 173 11.28 -2.88 2.24
CA ILE A 173 10.89 -4.29 2.22
C ILE A 173 11.67 -5.05 3.31
N LYS A 174 12.99 -4.84 3.38
CA LYS A 174 13.83 -5.38 4.45
C LYS A 174 13.34 -4.94 5.83
N ALA A 175 13.06 -3.65 6.02
CA ALA A 175 12.55 -3.13 7.28
C ALA A 175 11.26 -3.83 7.74
N ALA A 176 10.33 -4.09 6.82
CA ALA A 176 9.12 -4.84 7.10
C ALA A 176 9.42 -6.32 7.43
N CYS A 177 10.22 -7.02 6.61
CA CYS A 177 10.59 -8.42 6.82
C CYS A 177 11.26 -8.64 8.18
N ASP A 178 12.25 -7.82 8.53
CA ASP A 178 12.95 -7.85 9.82
C ASP A 178 11.95 -7.69 10.99
N THR A 179 10.98 -6.78 10.85
CA THR A 179 9.98 -6.52 11.90
C THR A 179 9.10 -7.74 12.20
N ILE A 180 8.81 -8.54 11.19
CA ILE A 180 7.95 -9.72 11.31
C ILE A 180 8.74 -11.04 11.41
N GLY A 181 10.06 -10.97 11.56
CA GLY A 181 10.93 -12.13 11.70
C GLY A 181 11.03 -12.99 10.44
N ARG A 182 10.95 -12.38 9.26
CA ARG A 182 11.14 -13.05 7.97
C ARG A 182 12.45 -12.63 7.33
N SER A 183 13.09 -13.56 6.62
CA SER A 183 14.23 -13.25 5.76
C SER A 183 13.80 -12.35 4.62
N TYR A 184 14.63 -11.32 4.36
CA TYR A 184 14.57 -10.47 3.17
C TYR A 184 15.22 -11.17 1.98
#